data_AF-A0AAU0YVJ8-F1
#
_entry.id   AF-A0AAU0YVJ8-F1
#
_cell.length_a   1.000
_cell.length_b   1.000
_cell.length_c   1.000
_cell.angle_alpha   90.00
_cell.angle_beta   90.00
_cell.angle_gamma   90.00
#
_symmetry.space_group_name_H-M   'P 1'
#
loop_
_entity.id
_entity.type
_entity.pdbx_description
1 polymer ?
#
loop_
_entity_poly.entity_id
_entity_poly.type
_entity_poly.pdbx_seq_one_letter_code
_entity_poly.pdbx_strand_id
1 'polypeptide(L)'
;MKDWQDDEYCLFINGGEGSDLWAVLADFSETEDEEAWRTHIPRFTRLIRCWQHLGFIKVFQSDEWPAHLTSEEVTGQALDTLLADPTSWEYQDPDRWTCVASGDRDIHELDEGMCDQERWPPPPEAASFRATEAPRPRNRNDQGRSSGTDRLGR
;
A
#
# COMPACT_ATOMS: atom_id res chain seq x y z
N MET A 1 -9.97 -2.63 -27.85
CA MET A 1 -8.70 -1.96 -27.53
C MET A 1 -9.00 -1.10 -26.32
N LYS A 2 -8.24 -1.24 -25.22
CA LYS A 2 -8.45 -0.41 -24.03
C LYS A 2 -8.07 1.04 -24.37
N ASP A 3 -8.73 1.98 -23.72
CA ASP A 3 -8.60 3.43 -23.94
C ASP A 3 -7.34 3.95 -23.23
N TRP A 4 -6.61 4.89 -23.81
CA TRP A 4 -5.48 5.54 -23.14
C TRP A 4 -5.93 6.45 -21.98
N GLN A 5 -7.22 6.84 -21.98
CA GLN A 5 -7.87 7.55 -20.88
C GLN A 5 -8.42 6.61 -19.79
N ASP A 6 -8.15 5.30 -19.89
CA ASP A 6 -8.31 4.38 -18.77
C ASP A 6 -7.04 4.50 -17.90
N ASP A 7 -7.21 5.04 -16.69
CA ASP A 7 -6.13 5.28 -15.72
C ASP A 7 -5.25 4.03 -15.51
N GLU A 8 -5.88 2.86 -15.44
CA GLU A 8 -5.23 1.57 -15.23
C GLU A 8 -4.43 1.16 -16.46
N TYR A 9 -5.03 1.28 -17.64
CA TYR A 9 -4.34 0.95 -18.89
C TYR A 9 -3.15 1.87 -19.14
N CYS A 10 -3.30 3.18 -18.91
CA CYS A 10 -2.22 4.16 -19.04
C CYS A 10 -1.04 3.82 -18.12
N LEU A 11 -1.32 3.54 -16.85
CA LEU A 11 -0.29 3.16 -15.87
C LEU A 11 0.39 1.84 -16.23
N PHE A 12 -0.37 0.86 -16.75
CA PHE A 12 0.19 -0.41 -17.19
C PHE A 12 1.22 -0.22 -18.33
N ILE A 13 0.86 0.54 -19.38
CA ILE A 13 1.78 0.76 -20.50
C ILE A 13 3.03 1.49 -20.03
N ASN A 14 2.88 2.58 -19.28
CA ASN A 14 4.00 3.35 -18.75
C ASN A 14 4.89 2.54 -17.79
N GLY A 15 4.29 1.69 -16.95
CA GLY A 15 5.04 0.74 -16.13
C GLY A 15 5.78 -0.33 -16.95
N GLY A 16 5.25 -0.72 -18.10
CA GLY A 16 5.95 -1.59 -19.05
C GLY A 16 7.20 -0.94 -19.66
N GLU A 17 7.17 0.38 -19.83
CA GLU A 17 8.25 1.15 -20.45
C GLU A 17 9.29 1.68 -19.45
N GLY A 18 8.98 1.65 -18.15
CA GLY A 18 9.87 2.23 -17.14
C GLY A 18 9.81 3.75 -17.12
N SER A 19 8.64 4.33 -17.38
CA SER A 19 8.45 5.76 -17.60
C SER A 19 8.56 6.59 -16.31
N ASP A 20 8.96 7.85 -16.47
CA ASP A 20 8.86 8.86 -15.40
C ASP A 20 7.40 9.12 -15.00
N LEU A 21 7.19 9.60 -13.78
CA LEU A 21 5.84 9.91 -13.28
C LEU A 21 5.13 10.99 -14.08
N TRP A 22 5.86 12.02 -14.55
CA TRP A 22 5.27 13.08 -15.37
C TRP A 22 4.76 12.55 -16.72
N ALA A 23 5.44 11.55 -17.30
CA ALA A 23 5.09 10.97 -18.59
C ALA A 23 3.74 10.23 -18.53
N VAL A 24 3.45 9.58 -17.39
CA VAL A 24 2.13 8.97 -17.13
C VAL A 24 1.01 10.00 -17.27
N LEU A 25 1.22 11.23 -16.75
CA LEU A 25 0.21 12.28 -16.81
C LEU A 25 0.10 12.88 -18.22
N ALA A 26 1.22 13.05 -18.90
CA ALA A 26 1.27 13.54 -20.27
C ALA A 26 0.52 12.60 -21.22
N ASP A 27 0.80 11.30 -21.14
CA ASP A 27 0.14 10.26 -21.94
C ASP A 27 -1.35 10.17 -21.64
N PHE A 28 -1.72 10.16 -20.35
CA PHE A 28 -3.12 10.06 -19.93
C PHE A 28 -3.96 11.25 -20.42
N SER A 29 -3.41 12.46 -20.33
CA SER A 29 -4.13 13.68 -20.64
C SER A 29 -4.09 14.04 -22.14
N GLU A 30 -3.26 13.35 -22.92
CA GLU A 30 -3.01 13.61 -24.34
C GLU A 30 -2.62 15.08 -24.63
N THR A 31 -1.94 15.73 -23.69
CA THR A 31 -1.53 17.15 -23.78
C THR A 31 -0.16 17.38 -23.17
N GLU A 32 0.51 18.46 -23.61
CA GLU A 32 1.77 18.97 -23.06
C GLU A 32 1.55 20.03 -21.96
N ASP A 33 0.29 20.27 -21.55
CA ASP A 33 -0.06 21.27 -20.53
C ASP A 33 0.14 20.73 -19.11
N GLU A 34 1.24 21.12 -18.47
CA GLU A 34 1.56 20.75 -17.09
C GLU A 34 0.49 21.18 -16.06
N GLU A 35 -0.27 22.25 -16.33
CA GLU A 35 -1.36 22.66 -15.43
C GLU A 35 -2.52 21.65 -15.49
N ALA A 36 -2.81 21.11 -16.67
CA ALA A 36 -3.79 20.05 -16.84
C ALA A 36 -3.35 18.77 -16.13
N TRP A 37 -2.07 18.39 -16.22
CA TRP A 37 -1.49 17.21 -15.57
C TRP A 37 -1.71 17.21 -14.06
N ARG A 38 -1.52 18.37 -13.43
CA ARG A 38 -1.67 18.54 -11.97
C ARG A 38 -3.04 18.14 -11.44
N THR A 39 -4.08 18.25 -12.27
CA THR A 39 -5.45 17.84 -11.90
C THR A 39 -5.59 16.32 -11.74
N HIS A 40 -4.68 15.55 -12.34
CA HIS A 40 -4.69 14.08 -12.35
C HIS A 40 -3.75 13.46 -11.31
N ILE A 41 -2.84 14.24 -10.70
CA ILE A 41 -1.90 13.75 -9.67
C ILE A 41 -2.60 12.95 -8.55
N PRO A 42 -3.69 13.45 -7.90
CA PRO A 42 -4.29 12.71 -6.79
C PRO A 42 -4.81 11.32 -7.18
N ARG A 43 -5.27 11.19 -8.42
CA ARG A 43 -5.79 9.94 -9.00
C ARG A 43 -4.66 8.94 -9.23
N PHE A 44 -3.60 9.34 -9.92
CA PHE A 44 -2.45 8.47 -10.17
C PHE A 44 -1.66 8.16 -8.88
N THR A 45 -1.56 9.09 -7.93
CA THR A 45 -1.01 8.80 -6.60
C THR A 45 -1.75 7.66 -5.91
N ARG A 46 -3.09 7.64 -5.96
CA ARG A 46 -3.89 6.55 -5.36
C ARG A 46 -3.64 5.23 -6.08
N LEU A 47 -3.64 5.26 -7.40
CA LEU A 47 -3.49 4.07 -8.24
C LEU A 47 -2.10 3.44 -8.08
N ILE A 48 -1.04 4.24 -8.13
CA ILE A 48 0.34 3.79 -7.95
C ILE A 48 0.52 3.15 -6.57
N ARG A 49 0.01 3.78 -5.50
CA ARG A 49 0.06 3.21 -4.15
C ARG A 49 -0.58 1.83 -4.09
N CYS A 50 -1.79 1.71 -4.64
CA CYS A 50 -2.52 0.46 -4.67
C CYS A 50 -1.75 -0.62 -5.45
N TRP A 51 -1.34 -0.33 -6.69
CA TRP A 51 -0.69 -1.31 -7.55
C TRP A 51 0.70 -1.72 -7.05
N GLN A 52 1.47 -0.80 -6.47
CA GLN A 52 2.74 -1.13 -5.84
C GLN A 52 2.52 -2.01 -4.60
N HIS A 53 1.49 -1.73 -3.79
CA HIS A 53 1.15 -2.59 -2.66
C HIS A 53 0.75 -4.00 -3.10
N LEU A 54 -0.04 -4.09 -4.18
CA LEU A 54 -0.48 -5.36 -4.76
C LEU A 54 0.61 -6.09 -5.53
N GLY A 55 1.75 -5.44 -5.81
CA GLY A 55 2.92 -6.01 -6.50
C GLY A 55 2.87 -5.98 -8.03
N PHE A 56 1.94 -5.22 -8.63
CA PHE A 56 1.79 -5.09 -10.09
C PHE A 56 2.77 -4.10 -10.71
N ILE A 57 3.22 -3.13 -9.93
CA ILE A 57 4.25 -2.14 -10.33
C ILE A 57 5.26 -1.97 -9.22
N LYS A 58 6.37 -1.32 -9.56
CA LYS A 58 7.40 -0.84 -8.64
C LYS A 58 7.71 0.61 -8.99
N VAL A 59 8.18 1.37 -8.00
CA VAL A 59 8.67 2.74 -8.19
C VAL A 59 10.14 2.77 -7.82
N PHE A 60 10.97 3.36 -8.66
CA PHE A 60 12.41 3.45 -8.45
C PHE A 60 12.84 4.90 -8.44
N GLN A 61 13.86 5.22 -7.64
CA GLN A 61 14.49 6.53 -7.63
C GLN A 61 16.01 6.39 -7.67
N SER A 62 16.67 7.11 -8.58
CA SER A 62 18.10 6.94 -8.87
C SER A 62 18.75 8.25 -9.28
N ASP A 63 20.04 8.41 -9.02
CA ASP A 63 20.82 9.55 -9.50
C ASP A 63 21.29 9.33 -10.95
N GLU A 64 21.12 8.11 -11.48
CA GLU A 64 21.46 7.70 -12.85
C GLU A 64 20.23 7.14 -13.58
N TRP A 65 20.18 7.35 -14.89
CA TRP A 65 19.14 6.77 -15.76
C TRP A 65 19.64 5.49 -16.46
N PRO A 66 18.80 4.43 -16.59
CA PRO A 66 17.43 4.33 -16.11
C PRO A 66 17.35 3.82 -14.66
N ALA A 67 16.50 4.48 -13.86
CA ALA A 67 16.48 4.28 -12.41
C ALA A 67 16.19 2.83 -11.98
N HIS A 68 15.32 2.13 -12.69
CA HIS A 68 14.95 0.74 -12.39
C HIS A 68 16.09 -0.29 -12.56
N LEU A 69 17.23 0.08 -13.18
CA LEU A 69 18.40 -0.80 -13.33
C LEU A 69 19.52 -0.49 -12.32
N THR A 70 19.50 0.71 -11.74
CA THR A 70 20.65 1.28 -11.03
C THR A 70 20.37 1.56 -9.56
N SER A 71 19.11 1.42 -9.11
CA SER A 71 18.73 1.80 -7.74
C SER A 71 17.77 0.82 -7.04
N GLU A 72 17.43 1.19 -5.81
CA GLU A 72 16.49 0.48 -4.96
C GLU A 72 15.05 0.96 -5.20
N GLU A 73 14.11 0.04 -4.99
CA GLU A 73 12.68 0.30 -5.01
C GLU A 73 12.26 1.23 -3.86
N VAL A 74 11.47 2.26 -4.18
CA VAL A 74 10.91 3.18 -3.21
C VAL A 74 9.56 2.64 -2.71
N THR A 75 9.49 2.33 -1.42
CA THR A 75 8.32 1.70 -0.81
C THR A 75 7.84 2.43 0.47
N GLY A 76 6.64 2.08 0.94
CA GLY A 76 6.09 2.55 2.22
C GLY A 76 6.06 4.08 2.36
N GLN A 77 6.53 4.59 3.51
CA GLN A 77 6.51 6.03 3.80
C GLN A 77 7.36 6.85 2.82
N ALA A 78 8.43 6.27 2.26
CA ALA A 78 9.26 6.96 1.27
C ALA A 78 8.48 7.18 -0.03
N LEU A 79 7.71 6.17 -0.47
CA LEU A 79 6.82 6.29 -1.60
C LEU A 79 5.73 7.35 -1.33
N ASP A 80 5.16 7.36 -0.13
CA ASP A 80 4.14 8.33 0.23
C ASP A 80 4.63 9.77 0.19
N THR A 81 5.86 10.01 0.67
CA THR A 81 6.52 11.31 0.59
C THR A 81 6.80 11.69 -0.86
N LEU A 82 7.33 10.76 -1.64
CA LEU A 82 7.65 10.97 -3.05
C LEU A 82 6.40 11.36 -3.86
N LEU A 83 5.31 10.60 -3.74
CA LEU A 83 4.10 10.87 -4.51
C LEU A 83 3.34 12.12 -4.04
N ALA A 84 3.64 12.60 -2.82
CA ALA A 84 3.10 13.85 -2.29
C ALA A 84 3.92 15.08 -2.72
N ASP A 85 5.14 14.90 -3.21
CA ASP A 85 6.00 15.97 -3.70
C ASP A 85 5.59 16.34 -5.13
N PRO A 86 5.06 17.56 -5.38
CA PRO A 86 4.69 17.99 -6.72
C PRO A 86 5.84 17.92 -7.72
N THR A 87 7.08 18.14 -7.27
CA THR A 87 8.26 18.15 -8.16
C THR A 87 8.59 16.79 -8.73
N SER A 88 8.11 15.70 -8.10
CA SER A 88 8.24 14.34 -8.62
C SER A 88 7.34 14.08 -9.85
N TRP A 89 6.39 14.99 -10.13
CA TRP A 89 5.43 14.89 -11.24
C TRP A 89 5.68 15.91 -12.34
N GLU A 90 6.71 16.75 -12.21
CA GLU A 90 7.03 17.82 -13.17
C GLU A 90 8.02 17.34 -14.22
N TYR A 91 7.89 17.88 -15.45
CA TYR A 91 8.88 17.66 -16.50
C TYR A 91 10.09 18.54 -16.23
N GLN A 92 11.16 17.94 -15.73
CA GLN A 92 12.43 18.63 -15.46
C GLN A 92 13.59 17.67 -15.59
N ASP A 93 14.80 18.20 -15.79
CA ASP A 93 16.04 17.44 -15.57
C ASP A 93 16.22 17.26 -14.06
N PRO A 94 15.96 16.06 -13.52
CA PRO A 94 15.90 15.91 -12.08
C PRO A 94 17.31 15.66 -11.53
N ASP A 95 17.58 16.14 -10.31
CA ASP A 95 18.75 15.68 -9.57
C ASP A 95 18.69 14.16 -9.30
N ARG A 96 17.47 13.59 -9.28
CA ARG A 96 17.19 12.16 -9.13
C ARG A 96 16.02 11.73 -10.02
N TRP A 97 16.28 10.81 -10.94
CA TRP A 97 15.29 10.17 -11.80
C TRP A 97 14.30 9.35 -10.98
N THR A 98 13.02 9.41 -11.32
CA THR A 98 11.96 8.63 -10.67
C THR A 98 11.04 8.00 -11.70
N CYS A 99 11.04 6.67 -11.77
CA CYS A 99 10.24 5.94 -12.74
C CYS A 99 9.31 4.89 -12.11
N VAL A 100 8.21 4.61 -12.79
CA VAL A 100 7.35 3.44 -12.54
C VAL A 100 7.77 2.33 -13.48
N ALA A 101 7.91 1.12 -12.96
CA ALA A 101 8.20 -0.07 -13.75
C ALA A 101 7.27 -1.23 -13.38
N SER A 102 7.24 -2.27 -14.23
CA SER A 102 6.47 -3.48 -13.98
C SER A 102 6.93 -4.19 -12.71
N GLY A 103 5.97 -4.67 -11.93
CA GLY A 103 6.20 -5.38 -10.69
C GLY A 103 6.45 -6.88 -10.90
N ASP A 104 6.43 -7.62 -9.80
CA ASP A 104 6.69 -9.06 -9.81
C ASP A 104 5.45 -9.89 -10.18
N ARG A 105 4.25 -9.30 -10.08
CA ARG A 105 2.99 -9.95 -10.47
C ARG A 105 2.60 -9.60 -11.89
N ASP A 106 2.02 -10.58 -12.57
CA ASP A 106 1.50 -10.40 -13.92
C ASP A 106 0.26 -9.50 -13.88
N ILE A 107 0.24 -8.47 -14.73
CA ILE A 107 -0.89 -7.56 -14.87
C ILE A 107 -2.20 -8.28 -15.24
N HIS A 108 -2.13 -9.45 -15.87
CA HIS A 108 -3.31 -10.25 -16.19
C HIS A 108 -4.03 -10.80 -14.95
N GLU A 109 -3.39 -10.75 -13.77
CA GLU A 109 -4.01 -11.07 -12.49
C GLU A 109 -4.74 -9.87 -11.84
N LEU A 110 -4.65 -8.68 -12.45
CA LEU A 110 -5.36 -7.50 -11.97
C LEU A 110 -6.82 -7.53 -12.47
N ASP A 111 -7.76 -7.56 -11.54
CA ASP A 111 -9.19 -7.35 -11.84
C ASP A 111 -9.57 -5.87 -11.68
N GLU A 112 -10.45 -5.39 -12.57
CA GLU A 112 -10.97 -4.02 -12.55
C GLU A 112 -11.58 -3.70 -11.16
N GLY A 113 -11.16 -2.57 -10.59
CA GLY A 113 -11.67 -2.11 -9.30
C GLY A 113 -11.05 -2.82 -8.08
N MET A 114 -9.99 -3.61 -8.23
CA MET A 114 -9.23 -4.15 -7.08
C MET A 114 -8.79 -3.03 -6.11
N CYS A 115 -8.45 -1.86 -6.64
CA CYS A 115 -8.10 -0.68 -5.85
C CYS A 115 -9.28 0.04 -5.17
N ASP A 116 -10.52 -0.28 -5.55
CA ASP A 116 -11.74 0.25 -4.93
C ASP A 116 -12.33 -0.72 -3.90
N GLN A 117 -12.10 -2.02 -4.08
CA GLN A 117 -12.58 -3.08 -3.19
C GLN A 117 -11.75 -3.18 -1.91
N GLU A 118 -10.44 -2.96 -2.03
CA GLU A 118 -9.58 -2.72 -0.88
C GLU A 118 -9.67 -1.25 -0.51
N ARG A 119 -10.37 -0.94 0.59
CA ARG A 119 -10.45 0.41 1.16
C ARG A 119 -9.03 0.84 1.57
N TRP A 120 -8.24 1.33 0.62
CA TRP A 120 -6.84 1.67 0.76
C TRP A 120 -6.64 3.17 1.01
N PRO A 121 -5.77 3.57 1.96
CA PRO A 121 -5.06 2.70 2.89
C PRO A 121 -6.05 2.01 3.84
N PRO A 122 -5.76 0.77 4.30
CA PRO A 122 -6.56 0.16 5.34
C PRO A 122 -6.69 1.16 6.50
N PRO A 123 -7.85 1.24 7.16
CA PRO A 123 -7.96 2.06 8.36
C PRO A 123 -6.82 1.64 9.31
N PRO A 124 -6.14 2.58 9.98
CA PRO A 124 -5.16 2.21 10.99
C PRO A 124 -5.86 1.25 11.94
N GLU A 125 -5.40 0.01 11.97
CA GLU A 125 -6.05 -1.06 12.73
C GLU A 125 -6.37 -0.50 14.12
N ALA A 126 -7.65 -0.57 14.50
CA ALA A 126 -8.00 -0.54 15.90
C ALA A 126 -7.10 -1.58 16.54
N ALA A 127 -6.10 -1.13 17.31
CA ALA A 127 -5.28 -1.97 18.13
C ALA A 127 -6.25 -2.76 19.02
N SER A 128 -6.65 -3.94 18.56
CA SER A 128 -7.25 -4.97 19.38
C SER A 128 -6.11 -5.43 20.24
N PHE A 129 -5.88 -4.65 21.31
CA PHE A 129 -5.38 -5.15 22.57
C PHE A 129 -6.10 -6.47 22.81
N ARG A 130 -5.43 -7.58 22.51
CA ARG A 130 -5.71 -8.83 23.19
C ARG A 130 -5.37 -8.54 24.63
N ALA A 131 -6.37 -8.09 25.39
CA ALA A 131 -6.32 -8.13 26.83
C ALA A 131 -5.97 -9.56 27.20
N THR A 132 -4.76 -9.75 27.70
CA THR A 132 -4.30 -10.99 28.30
C THR A 132 -5.38 -11.41 29.29
N GLU A 133 -6.06 -12.52 29.03
CA GLU A 133 -7.01 -13.11 29.97
C GLU A 133 -6.28 -13.28 31.31
N ALA A 134 -6.65 -12.46 32.29
CA ALA A 134 -6.24 -12.63 33.66
C ALA A 134 -6.76 -14.00 34.15
N PRO A 135 -5.94 -14.82 34.83
CA PRO A 135 -6.39 -16.12 35.31
C PRO A 135 -7.55 -15.95 36.30
N ARG A 136 -8.66 -16.64 36.03
CA ARG A 136 -9.86 -16.67 36.87
C ARG A 136 -9.50 -17.03 38.33
N PRO A 137 -10.08 -16.35 39.34
CA PRO A 137 -9.89 -16.74 40.72
C PRO A 137 -10.50 -18.12 40.99
N ARG A 138 -9.70 -19.01 41.59
CA ARG A 138 -10.12 -20.32 42.10
C ARG A 138 -11.26 -20.14 43.10
N ASN A 139 -12.43 -20.69 42.78
CA ASN A 139 -13.57 -20.75 43.66
C ASN A 139 -13.27 -21.77 44.79
N ARG A 140 -12.96 -21.26 45.98
CA ARG A 140 -12.67 -22.06 47.18
C ARG A 140 -13.96 -22.16 48.00
N ASN A 141 -14.84 -23.07 47.62
CA ASN A 141 -15.95 -23.52 48.46
C ASN A 141 -15.72 -24.99 48.82
N ASP A 142 -14.99 -25.20 49.90
CA ASP A 142 -14.94 -26.48 50.61
C ASP A 142 -15.34 -26.21 52.06
N GLN A 143 -16.66 -26.20 52.30
CA GLN A 143 -17.22 -26.25 53.65
C GLN A 143 -17.25 -27.71 54.10
N GLY A 144 -16.08 -28.26 54.42
CA GLY A 144 -15.94 -29.50 55.19
C GLY A 144 -16.21 -29.23 56.67
N ARG A 145 -17.49 -29.15 57.05
CA ARG A 145 -17.94 -29.15 58.45
C ARG A 145 -17.87 -30.58 58.97
N SER A 146 -16.90 -30.89 59.82
CA SER A 146 -16.92 -32.12 60.64
C SER A 146 -16.26 -31.83 61.98
N SER A 147 -17.09 -31.34 62.90
CA SER A 147 -16.80 -31.28 64.32
C SER A 147 -17.06 -32.66 64.93
N GLY A 148 -15.98 -33.27 65.43
CA GLY A 148 -15.86 -33.89 66.76
C GLY A 148 -16.92 -34.89 67.27
N THR A 149 -16.38 -36.03 67.72
CA THR A 149 -16.74 -36.77 68.97
C THR A 149 -18.14 -37.39 69.01
N ASP A 150 -18.35 -38.65 69.42
CA ASP A 150 -17.80 -39.32 70.59
C ASP A 150 -18.29 -40.80 70.61
N ARG A 151 -17.46 -41.67 71.22
CA ARG A 151 -17.82 -42.78 72.13
C ARG A 151 -18.71 -43.99 71.76
N LEU A 152 -18.15 -45.13 72.21
CA LEU A 152 -18.76 -46.35 72.81
C LEU A 152 -19.49 -47.28 71.82
N GLY A 153 -19.31 -48.60 71.82
CA GLY A 153 -18.79 -49.52 72.82
C GLY A 153 -19.73 -50.72 72.88
N ARG A 154 -19.16 -51.92 72.66
CA ARG A 154 -19.76 -53.28 72.64
C ARG A 154 -20.42 -53.74 71.35
#